data_AF-A0A7C1C2X4-F1
#
_entry.id   AF-A0A7C1C2X4-F1
#
_cell.length_a   1.000
_cell.length_b   1.000
_cell.length_c   1.000
_cell.angle_alpha   90.00
_cell.angle_beta   90.00
_cell.angle_gamma   90.00
#
_symmetry.space_group_name_H-M   'P 1'
#
loop_
_entity.id
_entity.type
_entity.pdbx_description
1 polymer ?
#
loop_
_entity_poly.entity_id
_entity_poly.type
_entity_poly.pdbx_seq_one_letter_code
_entity_poly.pdbx_strand_id
1 'polypeptide(L)'
;MVLNVLDYRRKNKTWFSRWTFRLVHFFPFQLLLGYLKNYQLLLLAWLLPFLIVAQSFGITFGLPSLFLTPEYRGEVGGYSFLFTGLAVGSFIMAFHISSYVVMANRYPFIVTVSKPFYVYSLNNSFIPGLYLLLYSIESFRSQVYNELANPWQAANNILLFFIGVIIFVYFSFVFFYLVVRVFPKIFRLRKGQLEKYPWLRWVVKLSEKEKETKLEEAPKERFGVYGVGLYMRSLTRLARARFYGHYSRDKLIRVFRYQHLHALYYVILILSFIIMRGFVKDTPSLILPAAASFHLIFTVILLISSFFYIIFRKWTWVVVLGLVVVLNTFSPLHVSRYNNNAYGLNYHLKHKTVNPVAHGNFKADSLKTIQIMNRWYARNNPSCNPEKKPRMIVVCTSGGGLKMAYWTYYALGYADSILNGRLLQQMQLIAGASGGMLGAAYLRELYLQYRNKKIKDYYNTRYLQRIS
;
A
#
# COMPACT_ATOMS: atom_id res chain seq x y z
N MET A 1 14.10 -30.37 22.90
CA MET A 1 13.21 -31.48 23.30
C MET A 1 12.08 -31.59 22.29
N VAL A 2 12.35 -32.16 21.11
CA VAL A 2 11.35 -32.36 20.05
C VAL A 2 10.70 -33.71 20.31
N LEU A 3 9.55 -33.72 20.96
CA LEU A 3 8.74 -34.94 21.09
C LEU A 3 8.44 -35.45 19.68
N ASN A 4 8.97 -36.63 19.35
CA ASN A 4 8.71 -37.33 18.11
C ASN A 4 7.20 -37.33 17.85
N VAL A 5 6.78 -36.90 16.66
CA VAL A 5 5.37 -36.96 16.23
C VAL A 5 4.79 -38.39 16.34
N LEU A 6 5.68 -39.38 16.41
CA LEU A 6 5.40 -40.79 16.68
C LEU A 6 5.35 -41.14 18.18
N ASP A 7 6.18 -40.56 19.06
CA ASP A 7 6.11 -40.81 20.52
C ASP A 7 4.82 -40.27 21.14
N TYR A 8 4.27 -39.24 20.51
CA TYR A 8 2.97 -38.71 20.88
C TYR A 8 1.84 -39.75 20.77
N ARG A 9 2.01 -40.79 19.92
CA ARG A 9 1.03 -41.87 19.75
C ARG A 9 1.11 -42.96 20.81
N ARG A 10 2.24 -43.11 21.53
CA ARG A 10 2.47 -44.25 22.45
C ARG A 10 2.01 -44.00 23.88
N LYS A 11 1.70 -42.77 24.29
CA LYS A 11 1.28 -42.47 25.67
C LYS A 11 -0.22 -42.17 25.75
N ASN A 12 -0.91 -42.83 26.68
CA ASN A 12 -2.28 -42.52 27.12
C ASN A 12 -2.34 -41.07 27.61
N LYS A 13 -2.62 -40.13 26.70
CA LYS A 13 -2.81 -38.70 27.01
C LYS A 13 -4.25 -38.30 26.73
N THR A 14 -4.74 -37.38 27.57
CA THR A 14 -6.09 -36.80 27.55
C THR A 14 -6.45 -36.21 26.18
N TRP A 15 -7.76 -36.15 25.88
CA TRP A 15 -8.29 -35.59 24.64
C TRP A 15 -7.74 -34.18 24.33
N PHE A 16 -7.64 -33.33 25.38
CA PHE A 16 -7.08 -31.99 25.31
C PHE A 16 -5.63 -31.97 24.79
N SER A 17 -4.78 -32.86 25.32
CA SER A 17 -3.40 -33.01 24.87
C SER A 17 -3.38 -33.38 23.38
N ARG A 18 -4.21 -34.33 22.93
CA ARG A 18 -4.24 -34.73 21.51
C ARG A 18 -4.65 -33.59 20.58
N TRP A 19 -5.51 -32.71 21.05
CA TRP A 19 -5.96 -31.54 20.31
C TRP A 19 -4.88 -30.46 20.19
N THR A 20 -4.22 -30.11 21.29
CA THR A 20 -3.12 -29.13 21.30
C THR A 20 -1.95 -29.56 20.42
N PHE A 21 -1.59 -30.84 20.45
CA PHE A 21 -0.57 -31.39 19.57
C PHE A 21 -0.93 -31.25 18.08
N ARG A 22 -2.19 -31.52 17.71
CA ARG A 22 -2.65 -31.39 16.33
C ARG A 22 -2.66 -29.95 15.85
N LEU A 23 -3.05 -29.00 16.71
CA LEU A 23 -3.00 -27.57 16.41
C LEU A 23 -1.57 -27.08 16.21
N VAL A 24 -0.65 -27.43 17.12
CA VAL A 24 0.74 -27.04 17.01
C VAL A 24 1.32 -27.59 15.72
N HIS A 25 1.10 -28.86 15.40
CA HIS A 25 1.61 -29.48 14.16
C HIS A 25 0.74 -29.25 12.92
N PHE A 26 -0.18 -28.28 12.96
CA PHE A 26 -0.99 -27.88 11.83
C PHE A 26 -0.20 -26.92 10.91
N PHE A 27 -0.20 -27.19 9.61
CA PHE A 27 0.69 -26.50 8.70
C PHE A 27 0.54 -24.96 8.67
N PRO A 28 -0.68 -24.37 8.66
CA PRO A 28 -0.85 -22.92 8.77
C PRO A 28 -0.22 -22.31 10.02
N PHE A 29 -0.35 -22.99 11.17
CA PHE A 29 0.24 -22.54 12.42
C PHE A 29 1.78 -22.62 12.37
N GLN A 30 2.32 -23.68 11.77
CA GLN A 30 3.75 -23.83 11.58
C GLN A 30 4.33 -22.77 10.63
N LEU A 31 3.59 -22.38 9.59
CA LEU A 31 3.98 -21.26 8.73
C LEU A 31 4.04 -19.95 9.53
N LEU A 32 3.06 -19.67 10.37
CA LEU A 32 3.05 -18.49 11.25
C LEU A 32 4.29 -18.44 12.16
N LEU A 33 4.60 -19.55 12.85
CA LEU A 33 5.82 -19.67 13.66
C LEU A 33 7.09 -19.49 12.83
N GLY A 34 7.10 -20.02 11.61
CA GLY A 34 8.20 -19.88 10.66
C GLY A 34 8.50 -18.42 10.32
N TYR A 35 7.46 -17.61 10.10
CA TYR A 35 7.60 -16.17 9.83
C TYR A 35 8.19 -15.42 11.02
N LEU A 36 7.62 -15.61 12.22
CA LEU A 36 8.06 -14.92 13.43
C LEU A 36 9.53 -15.21 13.76
N LYS A 37 9.99 -16.43 13.49
CA LYS A 37 11.35 -16.85 13.81
C LYS A 37 12.39 -16.41 12.77
N ASN A 38 12.08 -16.49 11.47
CA ASN A 38 13.12 -16.39 10.43
C ASN A 38 12.85 -15.36 9.33
N TYR A 39 11.61 -14.87 9.18
CA TYR A 39 11.20 -14.10 7.99
C TYR A 39 10.28 -12.92 8.35
N GLN A 40 10.70 -12.11 9.32
CA GLN A 40 9.92 -10.99 9.87
C GLN A 40 9.60 -9.92 8.81
N LEU A 41 10.48 -9.75 7.81
CA LEU A 41 10.27 -8.79 6.72
C LEU A 41 8.97 -9.06 5.93
N LEU A 42 8.60 -10.33 5.76
CA LEU A 42 7.35 -10.70 5.11
C LEU A 42 6.13 -10.32 5.97
N LEU A 43 6.24 -10.36 7.30
CA LEU A 43 5.17 -9.91 8.21
C LEU A 43 5.10 -8.38 8.28
N LEU A 44 6.23 -7.69 8.28
CA LEU A 44 6.28 -6.23 8.29
C LEU A 44 5.58 -5.64 7.06
N ALA A 45 5.68 -6.30 5.90
CA ALA A 45 4.94 -5.90 4.71
C ALA A 45 3.40 -5.95 4.88
N TRP A 46 2.90 -6.81 5.77
CA TRP A 46 1.47 -6.86 6.13
C TRP A 46 1.10 -5.88 7.23
N LEU A 47 2.02 -5.55 8.14
CA LEU A 47 1.75 -4.71 9.31
C LEU A 47 1.17 -3.35 8.91
N LEU A 48 1.76 -2.65 7.95
CA LEU A 48 1.29 -1.32 7.57
C LEU A 48 -0.11 -1.34 6.92
N PRO A 49 -0.41 -2.20 5.93
CA PRO A 49 -1.79 -2.38 5.44
C PRO A 49 -2.80 -2.68 6.56
N PHE A 50 -2.46 -3.57 7.50
CA PHE A 50 -3.33 -3.87 8.64
C PHE A 50 -3.60 -2.64 9.50
N LEU A 51 -2.56 -1.87 9.85
CA LEU A 51 -2.71 -0.66 10.67
C LEU A 51 -3.53 0.43 9.98
N ILE A 52 -3.40 0.59 8.65
CA ILE A 52 -4.19 1.56 7.89
C ILE A 52 -5.67 1.15 7.87
N VAL A 53 -5.96 -0.12 7.56
CA VAL A 53 -7.34 -0.64 7.52
C VAL A 53 -7.98 -0.65 8.89
N ALA A 54 -7.22 -1.00 9.95
CA ALA A 54 -7.66 -0.90 11.34
C ALA A 54 -7.79 0.54 11.85
N GLN A 55 -7.59 1.54 10.98
CA GLN A 55 -7.65 2.96 11.30
C GLN A 55 -6.74 3.37 12.46
N SER A 56 -5.62 2.67 12.65
CA SER A 56 -4.63 2.94 13.71
C SER A 56 -3.42 3.72 13.21
N PHE A 57 -3.31 3.94 11.89
CA PHE A 57 -2.21 4.67 11.27
C PHE A 57 -2.71 5.63 10.20
N GLY A 58 -2.14 6.84 10.17
CA GLY A 58 -2.37 7.81 9.09
C GLY A 58 -3.74 8.50 9.09
N ILE A 59 -4.49 8.45 10.20
CA ILE A 59 -5.84 9.03 10.32
C ILE A 59 -5.83 10.53 10.00
N THR A 60 -4.88 11.29 10.56
CA THR A 60 -4.72 12.74 10.35
C THR A 60 -4.45 13.11 8.89
N PHE A 61 -3.95 12.18 8.10
CA PHE A 61 -3.66 12.35 6.67
C PHE A 61 -4.77 11.78 5.76
N GLY A 62 -5.84 11.20 6.33
CA GLY A 62 -6.91 10.56 5.55
C GLY A 62 -6.50 9.24 4.88
N LEU A 63 -5.39 8.61 5.31
CA LEU A 63 -4.93 7.33 4.75
C LEU A 63 -5.99 6.22 4.85
N PRO A 64 -6.71 6.05 5.98
CA PRO A 64 -7.78 5.05 6.06
C PRO A 64 -8.88 5.25 5.00
N SER A 65 -9.32 6.49 4.73
CA SER A 65 -10.32 6.73 3.68
C SER A 65 -9.83 6.32 2.29
N LEU A 66 -8.54 6.49 1.99
CA LEU A 66 -7.99 6.06 0.70
C LEU A 66 -8.06 4.54 0.51
N PHE A 67 -8.05 3.76 1.59
CA PHE A 67 -8.13 2.29 1.59
C PHE A 67 -9.57 1.80 1.68
N LEU A 68 -10.35 2.32 2.62
CA LEU A 68 -11.68 1.80 2.97
C LEU A 68 -12.75 2.25 1.97
N THR A 69 -12.56 3.39 1.32
CA THR A 69 -13.47 3.98 0.33
C THR A 69 -12.64 4.42 -0.89
N PRO A 70 -12.05 3.47 -1.64
CA PRO A 70 -11.19 3.78 -2.77
C PRO A 70 -11.95 4.59 -3.82
N GLU A 71 -11.25 5.51 -4.46
CA GLU A 71 -11.82 6.36 -5.51
C GLU A 71 -11.21 5.98 -6.87
N TYR A 72 -12.06 5.92 -7.90
CA TYR A 72 -11.62 5.76 -9.29
C TYR A 72 -12.40 6.73 -10.16
N ARG A 73 -11.69 7.63 -10.86
CA ARG A 73 -12.26 8.69 -11.71
C ARG A 73 -13.26 9.62 -10.99
N GLY A 74 -12.96 10.03 -9.76
CA GLY A 74 -13.86 10.94 -9.01
C GLY A 74 -14.93 10.24 -8.20
N GLU A 75 -15.08 8.91 -8.32
CA GLU A 75 -16.20 8.18 -7.75
C GLU A 75 -15.78 7.00 -6.87
N VAL A 76 -16.47 6.85 -5.73
CA VAL A 76 -16.42 5.65 -4.88
C VAL A 76 -17.47 4.67 -5.39
N GLY A 77 -17.07 3.82 -6.35
CA GLY A 77 -17.97 2.89 -7.01
C GLY A 77 -17.38 1.50 -7.21
N GLY A 78 -18.17 0.57 -7.74
CA GLY A 78 -17.78 -0.83 -7.89
C GLY A 78 -16.43 -1.06 -8.61
N TYR A 79 -16.11 -0.24 -9.61
CA TYR A 79 -14.82 -0.32 -10.31
C TYR A 79 -13.61 0.04 -9.43
N SER A 80 -13.76 1.03 -8.54
CA SER A 80 -12.70 1.40 -7.59
C SER A 80 -12.38 0.22 -6.66
N PHE A 81 -13.41 -0.50 -6.21
CA PHE A 81 -13.29 -1.70 -5.40
C PHE A 81 -12.73 -2.89 -6.20
N LEU A 82 -13.16 -3.08 -7.45
CA LEU A 82 -12.63 -4.12 -8.33
C LEU A 82 -11.12 -3.96 -8.56
N PHE A 83 -10.65 -2.77 -8.90
CA PHE A 83 -9.22 -2.50 -9.11
C PHE A 83 -8.42 -2.62 -7.81
N THR A 84 -8.99 -2.17 -6.69
CA THR A 84 -8.38 -2.39 -5.37
C THR A 84 -8.29 -3.88 -5.04
N GLY A 85 -9.33 -4.66 -5.36
CA GLY A 85 -9.35 -6.11 -5.21
C GLY A 85 -8.30 -6.82 -6.07
N LEU A 86 -8.14 -6.40 -7.33
CA LEU A 86 -7.08 -6.91 -8.21
C LEU A 86 -5.68 -6.65 -7.60
N ALA A 87 -5.45 -5.44 -7.08
CA ALA A 87 -4.18 -5.09 -6.45
C ALA A 87 -3.95 -5.85 -5.13
N VAL A 88 -4.97 -6.01 -4.27
CA VAL A 88 -4.90 -6.85 -3.07
C VAL A 88 -4.64 -8.31 -3.44
N GLY A 89 -5.31 -8.84 -4.47
CA GLY A 89 -5.05 -10.17 -5.00
C GLY A 89 -3.60 -10.34 -5.47
N SER A 90 -3.02 -9.29 -6.08
CA SER A 90 -1.59 -9.27 -6.43
C SER A 90 -0.67 -9.33 -5.23
N PHE A 91 -1.02 -8.59 -4.16
CA PHE A 91 -0.27 -8.56 -2.93
C PHE A 91 -0.33 -9.90 -2.19
N ILE A 92 -1.50 -10.54 -2.15
CA ILE A 92 -1.70 -11.90 -1.61
C ILE A 92 -0.85 -12.91 -2.38
N MET A 93 -0.86 -12.86 -3.71
CA MET A 93 -0.07 -13.79 -4.52
C MET A 93 1.43 -13.55 -4.36
N ALA A 94 1.87 -12.29 -4.33
CA ALA A 94 3.26 -11.96 -4.03
C ALA A 94 3.69 -12.53 -2.68
N PHE A 95 2.86 -12.38 -1.63
CA PHE A 95 3.12 -12.99 -0.33
C PHE A 95 3.24 -14.52 -0.40
N HIS A 96 2.31 -15.19 -1.09
CA HIS A 96 2.37 -16.64 -1.25
C HIS A 96 3.64 -17.10 -1.97
N ILE A 97 4.09 -16.39 -2.99
CA ILE A 97 5.26 -16.77 -3.79
C ILE A 97 6.55 -16.44 -3.05
N SER A 98 6.67 -15.23 -2.53
CA SER A 98 7.82 -14.79 -1.75
C SER A 98 8.06 -15.71 -0.57
N SER A 99 7.01 -16.08 0.17
CA SER A 99 7.15 -17.04 1.25
C SER A 99 7.46 -18.46 0.77
N TYR A 100 6.85 -18.94 -0.33
CA TYR A 100 7.16 -20.25 -0.90
C TYR A 100 8.64 -20.38 -1.29
N VAL A 101 9.19 -19.36 -1.95
CA VAL A 101 10.60 -19.28 -2.35
C VAL A 101 11.55 -19.42 -1.17
N VAL A 102 11.16 -18.85 -0.04
CA VAL A 102 12.01 -18.64 1.12
C VAL A 102 11.83 -19.77 2.16
N MET A 103 10.66 -20.39 2.25
CA MET A 103 10.29 -21.32 3.32
C MET A 103 10.02 -22.76 2.87
N ALA A 104 9.71 -23.02 1.60
CA ALA A 104 9.23 -24.35 1.17
C ALA A 104 10.23 -25.49 1.44
N ASN A 105 11.54 -25.21 1.39
CA ASN A 105 12.60 -26.18 1.70
C ASN A 105 12.56 -26.68 3.15
N ARG A 106 12.01 -25.90 4.08
CA ARG A 106 11.87 -26.27 5.50
C ARG A 106 10.73 -27.25 5.75
N TYR A 107 9.87 -27.46 4.75
CA TYR A 107 8.67 -28.30 4.81
C TYR A 107 8.65 -29.36 3.69
N PRO A 108 9.52 -30.38 3.73
CA PRO A 108 9.72 -31.25 2.58
C PRO A 108 8.55 -32.15 2.18
N PHE A 109 7.58 -32.34 3.07
CA PHE A 109 6.35 -33.06 2.76
C PHE A 109 5.59 -32.42 1.58
N ILE A 110 5.78 -31.12 1.31
CA ILE A 110 5.18 -30.40 0.18
C ILE A 110 5.57 -31.02 -1.17
N VAL A 111 6.74 -31.65 -1.26
CA VAL A 111 7.17 -32.34 -2.50
C VAL A 111 6.38 -33.63 -2.75
N THR A 112 5.72 -34.18 -1.72
CA THR A 112 4.92 -35.41 -1.83
C THR A 112 3.50 -35.17 -2.35
N VAL A 113 3.06 -33.91 -2.49
CA VAL A 113 1.73 -33.57 -2.99
C VAL A 113 1.75 -33.22 -4.48
N SER A 114 0.65 -33.45 -5.18
CA SER A 114 0.55 -33.24 -6.65
C SER A 114 0.57 -31.78 -7.07
N LYS A 115 0.11 -30.86 -6.20
CA LYS A 115 0.10 -29.41 -6.45
C LYS A 115 0.78 -28.66 -5.29
N PRO A 116 2.13 -28.69 -5.21
CA PRO A 116 2.92 -28.15 -4.10
C PRO A 116 2.61 -26.69 -3.77
N PHE A 117 2.69 -25.82 -4.78
CA PHE A 117 2.46 -24.38 -4.60
C PHE A 117 1.02 -24.07 -4.17
N TYR A 118 0.01 -24.72 -4.78
CA TYR A 118 -1.39 -24.54 -4.38
C TYR A 118 -1.64 -24.95 -2.93
N VAL A 119 -1.18 -26.13 -2.53
CA VAL A 119 -1.33 -26.62 -1.14
C VAL A 119 -0.61 -25.69 -0.17
N TYR A 120 0.59 -25.22 -0.52
CA TYR A 120 1.30 -24.23 0.28
C TYR A 120 0.50 -22.94 0.43
N SER A 121 0.06 -22.33 -0.67
CA SER A 121 -0.68 -21.07 -0.66
C SER A 121 -1.94 -21.18 0.19
N LEU A 122 -2.72 -22.26 0.02
CA LEU A 122 -3.93 -22.51 0.81
C LEU A 122 -3.65 -22.52 2.32
N ASN A 123 -2.58 -23.18 2.75
CA ASN A 123 -2.20 -23.21 4.17
C ASN A 123 -1.54 -21.91 4.63
N ASN A 124 -1.04 -21.10 3.70
CA ASN A 124 -0.47 -19.79 3.95
C ASN A 124 -1.50 -18.65 3.86
N SER A 125 -2.78 -18.93 3.63
CA SER A 125 -3.83 -17.92 3.47
C SER A 125 -4.39 -17.38 4.79
N PHE A 126 -3.85 -17.77 5.95
CA PHE A 126 -4.35 -17.28 7.24
C PHE A 126 -4.22 -15.75 7.39
N ILE A 127 -3.03 -15.20 7.13
CA ILE A 127 -2.77 -13.75 7.21
C ILE A 127 -3.59 -12.99 6.14
N PRO A 128 -3.56 -13.36 4.85
CA PRO A 128 -4.46 -12.81 3.84
C PRO A 128 -5.93 -12.85 4.22
N GLY A 129 -6.41 -13.97 4.75
CA GLY A 129 -7.82 -14.14 5.13
C GLY A 129 -8.24 -13.20 6.25
N LEU A 130 -7.39 -13.03 7.27
CA LEU A 130 -7.63 -12.07 8.34
C LEU A 130 -7.66 -10.63 7.82
N TYR A 131 -6.77 -10.30 6.89
CA TYR A 131 -6.76 -8.98 6.24
C TYR A 131 -8.04 -8.71 5.46
N LEU A 132 -8.48 -9.66 4.63
CA LEU A 132 -9.70 -9.55 3.83
C LEU A 132 -10.94 -9.40 4.71
N LEU A 133 -10.99 -10.13 5.83
CA LEU A 133 -12.06 -10.01 6.82
C LEU A 133 -12.09 -8.62 7.45
N LEU A 134 -10.95 -8.16 7.98
CA LEU A 134 -10.85 -6.84 8.59
C LEU A 134 -11.18 -5.73 7.59
N TYR A 135 -10.63 -5.81 6.38
CA TYR A 135 -10.92 -4.86 5.30
C TYR A 135 -12.41 -4.79 4.99
N SER A 136 -13.08 -5.94 4.91
CA SER A 136 -14.51 -6.00 4.60
C SER A 136 -15.36 -5.36 5.70
N ILE A 137 -15.04 -5.63 6.97
CA ILE A 137 -15.75 -5.05 8.12
C ILE A 137 -15.56 -3.52 8.16
N GLU A 138 -14.31 -3.06 8.12
CA GLU A 138 -13.98 -1.64 8.24
C GLU A 138 -14.42 -0.84 6.99
N SER A 139 -14.31 -1.43 5.80
CA SER A 139 -14.76 -0.80 4.56
C SER A 139 -16.28 -0.70 4.51
N PHE A 140 -17.02 -1.74 4.92
CA PHE A 140 -18.48 -1.68 5.00
C PHE A 140 -18.91 -0.58 5.98
N ARG A 141 -18.30 -0.55 7.17
CA ARG A 141 -18.56 0.47 8.19
C ARG A 141 -18.26 1.88 7.65
N SER A 142 -17.13 2.08 7.00
CA SER A 142 -16.76 3.40 6.46
C SER A 142 -17.72 3.85 5.35
N GLN A 143 -18.14 2.94 4.46
CA GLN A 143 -19.08 3.27 3.40
C GLN A 143 -20.46 3.68 3.95
N VAL A 144 -20.99 2.93 4.92
CA VAL A 144 -22.34 3.19 5.46
C VAL A 144 -22.35 4.40 6.41
N TYR A 145 -21.37 4.52 7.31
CA TYR A 145 -21.41 5.54 8.36
C TYR A 145 -20.67 6.83 8.00
N ASN A 146 -19.60 6.77 7.19
CA ASN A 146 -18.84 7.97 6.82
C ASN A 146 -19.26 8.53 5.46
N GLU A 147 -19.44 7.67 4.46
CA GLU A 147 -19.84 8.07 3.10
C GLU A 147 -21.37 8.05 2.89
N LEU A 148 -22.14 7.63 3.91
CA LEU A 148 -23.61 7.55 3.87
C LEU A 148 -24.14 6.75 2.68
N ALA A 149 -23.35 5.79 2.19
CA ALA A 149 -23.72 4.93 1.09
C ALA A 149 -24.83 3.95 1.51
N ASN A 150 -25.70 3.62 0.56
CA ASN A 150 -26.71 2.59 0.78
C ASN A 150 -26.02 1.26 1.17
N PRO A 151 -26.44 0.57 2.26
CA PRO A 151 -25.86 -0.72 2.65
C PRO A 151 -25.78 -1.76 1.51
N TRP A 152 -26.76 -1.77 0.60
CA TRP A 152 -26.74 -2.63 -0.57
C TRP A 152 -25.63 -2.27 -1.56
N GLN A 153 -25.39 -0.97 -1.76
CA GLN A 153 -24.29 -0.48 -2.59
C GLN A 153 -22.94 -0.84 -1.94
N ALA A 154 -22.82 -0.68 -0.63
CA ALA A 154 -21.61 -1.05 0.11
C ALA A 154 -21.32 -2.55 0.01
N ALA A 155 -22.35 -3.40 0.12
CA ALA A 155 -22.23 -4.85 -0.07
C ALA A 155 -21.78 -5.21 -1.50
N ASN A 156 -22.36 -4.57 -2.53
CA ASN A 156 -21.98 -4.78 -3.92
C ASN A 156 -20.54 -4.33 -4.22
N ASN A 157 -20.10 -3.22 -3.63
CA ASN A 157 -18.72 -2.75 -3.71
C ASN A 157 -17.75 -3.80 -3.13
N ILE A 158 -18.06 -4.35 -1.95
CA ILE A 158 -17.25 -5.42 -1.33
C ILE A 158 -17.27 -6.69 -2.17
N LEU A 159 -18.41 -7.06 -2.77
CA LEU A 159 -18.50 -8.19 -3.68
C LEU A 159 -17.56 -8.01 -4.89
N LEU A 160 -17.56 -6.83 -5.52
CA LEU A 160 -16.66 -6.52 -6.64
C LEU A 160 -15.19 -6.52 -6.24
N PHE A 161 -14.88 -6.10 -5.01
CA PHE A 161 -13.55 -6.27 -4.44
C PHE A 161 -13.13 -7.74 -4.36
N PHE A 162 -13.97 -8.62 -3.82
CA PHE A 162 -13.69 -10.07 -3.77
C PHE A 162 -13.57 -10.69 -5.17
N ILE A 163 -14.41 -10.27 -6.11
CA ILE A 163 -14.30 -10.67 -7.52
C ILE A 163 -12.92 -10.29 -8.06
N GLY A 164 -12.46 -9.07 -7.82
CA GLY A 164 -11.10 -8.62 -8.20
C GLY A 164 -10.00 -9.49 -7.60
N VAL A 165 -10.09 -9.80 -6.30
CA VAL A 165 -9.12 -10.68 -5.62
C VAL A 165 -9.10 -12.07 -6.27
N ILE A 166 -10.27 -12.68 -6.48
CA ILE A 166 -10.41 -14.03 -7.05
C ILE A 166 -9.88 -14.06 -8.48
N ILE A 167 -10.24 -13.07 -9.30
CA ILE A 167 -9.75 -12.92 -10.67
C ILE A 167 -8.22 -12.93 -10.66
N PHE A 168 -7.59 -12.07 -9.86
CA PHE A 168 -6.13 -11.98 -9.84
C PHE A 168 -5.47 -13.26 -9.35
N VAL A 169 -5.98 -13.87 -8.28
CA VAL A 169 -5.45 -15.13 -7.73
C VAL A 169 -5.56 -16.26 -8.75
N TYR A 170 -6.71 -16.38 -9.40
CA TYR A 170 -6.94 -17.40 -10.44
C TYR A 170 -6.00 -17.20 -11.63
N PHE A 171 -5.93 -15.99 -12.19
CA PHE A 171 -5.00 -15.65 -13.28
C PHE A 171 -3.55 -15.90 -12.86
N SER A 172 -3.18 -15.61 -11.62
CA SER A 172 -1.83 -15.86 -11.11
C SER A 172 -1.48 -17.35 -11.04
N PHE A 173 -2.41 -18.22 -10.63
CA PHE A 173 -2.19 -19.66 -10.66
C PHE A 173 -2.12 -20.22 -12.07
N VAL A 174 -2.98 -19.75 -12.98
CA VAL A 174 -2.94 -20.12 -14.40
C VAL A 174 -1.62 -19.66 -15.02
N PHE A 175 -1.22 -18.42 -14.78
CA PHE A 175 0.03 -17.86 -15.26
C PHE A 175 1.24 -18.61 -14.70
N PHE A 176 1.25 -18.93 -13.40
CA PHE A 176 2.30 -19.75 -12.79
C PHE A 176 2.39 -21.12 -13.45
N TYR A 177 1.26 -21.78 -13.68
CA TYR A 177 1.22 -23.08 -14.37
C TYR A 177 1.76 -22.98 -15.80
N LEU A 178 1.40 -21.94 -16.55
CA LEU A 178 1.93 -21.67 -17.89
C LEU A 178 3.45 -21.44 -17.84
N VAL A 179 3.95 -20.60 -16.95
CA VAL A 179 5.39 -20.33 -16.78
C VAL A 179 6.16 -21.61 -16.38
N VAL A 180 5.59 -22.47 -15.55
CA VAL A 180 6.23 -23.74 -15.16
C VAL A 180 6.28 -24.73 -16.32
N ARG A 181 5.18 -24.91 -17.08
CA ARG A 181 5.10 -25.94 -18.12
C ARG A 181 5.63 -25.53 -19.48
N VAL A 182 5.40 -24.28 -19.87
CA VAL A 182 5.57 -23.79 -21.26
C VAL A 182 6.93 -23.13 -21.43
N PHE A 183 7.32 -22.28 -20.48
CA PHE A 183 8.58 -21.51 -20.56
C PHE A 183 9.82 -22.41 -20.76
N PRO A 184 9.99 -23.53 -20.03
CA PRO A 184 11.14 -24.43 -20.24
C PRO A 184 11.13 -25.13 -21.60
N LYS A 185 9.95 -25.34 -22.19
CA LYS A 185 9.79 -25.97 -23.51
C LYS A 185 10.09 -25.00 -24.65
N ILE A 186 9.62 -23.76 -24.52
CA ILE A 186 9.89 -22.68 -25.50
C ILE A 186 11.37 -22.34 -25.49
N PHE A 187 11.93 -22.16 -24.30
CA PHE A 187 13.30 -21.68 -24.21
C PHE A 187 14.35 -22.76 -24.41
N ARG A 188 14.02 -24.08 -24.37
CA ARG A 188 14.95 -25.23 -24.53
C ARG A 188 16.39 -24.90 -24.05
N LEU A 189 16.52 -24.21 -22.91
CA LEU A 189 17.80 -23.73 -22.42
C LEU A 189 18.53 -24.94 -21.88
N ARG A 190 19.21 -25.68 -22.76
CA ARG A 190 20.22 -26.65 -22.33
C ARG A 190 21.18 -25.88 -21.45
N LYS A 191 21.47 -26.37 -20.24
CA LYS A 191 22.41 -25.73 -19.29
C LYS A 191 23.68 -25.21 -19.99
N GLY A 192 24.20 -25.93 -20.99
CA GLY A 192 25.36 -25.54 -21.79
C GLY A 192 25.20 -24.37 -22.78
N GLN A 193 23.98 -23.88 -23.05
CA GLN A 193 23.77 -22.66 -23.85
C GLN A 193 23.71 -21.38 -23.00
N LEU A 194 23.26 -21.47 -21.74
CA LEU A 194 23.27 -20.33 -20.81
C LEU A 194 24.70 -19.93 -20.40
N GLU A 195 25.61 -20.90 -20.31
CA GLU A 195 27.03 -20.66 -20.04
C GLU A 195 27.74 -19.93 -21.20
N LYS A 196 27.23 -20.06 -22.43
CA LYS A 196 27.80 -19.35 -23.60
C LYS A 196 27.64 -17.84 -23.52
N TYR A 197 26.59 -17.32 -22.86
CA TYR A 197 26.34 -15.89 -22.75
C TYR A 197 26.92 -15.33 -21.43
N PRO A 198 27.96 -14.48 -21.48
CA PRO A 198 28.63 -13.95 -20.27
C PRO A 198 27.67 -13.27 -19.30
N TRP A 199 26.69 -12.53 -19.82
CA TRP A 199 25.69 -11.79 -19.05
C TRP A 199 24.61 -12.66 -18.40
N LEU A 200 24.52 -13.96 -18.72
CA LEU A 200 23.58 -14.92 -18.10
C LEU A 200 24.27 -15.89 -17.12
N ARG A 201 25.62 -15.95 -17.12
CA ARG A 201 26.39 -16.84 -16.24
C ARG A 201 26.12 -16.59 -14.76
N TRP A 202 25.80 -15.34 -14.37
CA TRP A 202 25.47 -15.01 -13.00
C TRP A 202 24.20 -15.72 -12.53
N VAL A 203 23.18 -15.88 -13.38
CA VAL A 203 21.92 -16.58 -13.07
C VAL A 203 22.19 -18.06 -12.79
N VAL A 204 23.06 -18.69 -13.60
CA VAL A 204 23.45 -20.10 -13.45
C VAL A 204 24.24 -20.29 -12.15
N LYS A 205 25.24 -19.44 -11.89
CA LYS A 205 26.02 -19.47 -10.64
C LYS A 205 25.16 -19.22 -9.40
N LEU A 206 24.18 -18.31 -9.48
CA LEU A 206 23.25 -18.04 -8.39
C LEU A 206 22.44 -19.30 -8.04
N SER A 207 21.92 -19.97 -9.07
CA SER A 207 21.14 -21.21 -8.93
C SER A 207 21.96 -22.36 -8.33
N GLU A 208 23.27 -22.44 -8.63
CA GLU A 208 24.15 -23.48 -8.08
C GLU A 208 24.62 -23.19 -6.65
N LYS A 209 24.94 -21.94 -6.30
CA LYS A 209 25.24 -21.56 -4.91
C LYS A 209 24.02 -21.72 -4.01
N GLU A 210 22.82 -21.48 -4.54
CA GLU A 210 21.56 -21.71 -3.83
C GLU A 210 21.30 -23.20 -3.56
N LYS A 211 21.69 -24.10 -4.48
CA LYS A 211 21.56 -25.56 -4.34
C LYS A 211 22.28 -26.06 -3.09
N GLU A 212 23.55 -25.69 -2.90
CA GLU A 212 24.37 -26.17 -1.80
C GLU A 212 23.84 -25.74 -0.44
N THR A 213 23.30 -24.53 -0.35
CA THR A 213 22.83 -24.03 0.95
C THR A 213 21.41 -24.43 1.27
N LYS A 214 20.53 -24.59 0.28
CA LYS A 214 19.24 -25.25 0.54
C LYS A 214 19.43 -26.71 0.95
N LEU A 215 20.56 -27.33 0.58
CA LEU A 215 21.00 -28.63 1.09
C LEU A 215 21.28 -28.59 2.59
N GLU A 216 21.93 -27.52 3.07
CA GLU A 216 22.25 -27.29 4.49
C GLU A 216 21.03 -26.92 5.31
N GLU A 217 20.12 -26.11 4.75
CA GLU A 217 18.90 -25.65 5.43
C GLU A 217 17.77 -26.68 5.39
N ALA A 218 17.83 -27.65 4.46
CA ALA A 218 16.85 -28.73 4.41
C ALA A 218 16.97 -29.59 5.68
N PRO A 219 15.85 -29.85 6.37
CA PRO A 219 15.87 -30.61 7.62
C PRO A 219 16.40 -32.02 7.40
N LYS A 220 17.37 -32.43 8.23
CA LYS A 220 17.88 -33.81 8.30
C LYS A 220 16.85 -34.79 8.89
N GLU A 221 15.85 -34.26 9.57
CA GLU A 221 14.80 -35.03 10.22
C GLU A 221 13.79 -35.58 9.21
N ARG A 222 12.88 -36.44 9.69
CA ARG A 222 11.89 -37.17 8.87
C ARG A 222 10.59 -36.41 8.59
N PHE A 223 10.35 -35.30 9.29
CA PHE A 223 9.08 -34.54 9.27
C PHE A 223 9.23 -33.02 9.06
N GLY A 224 10.45 -32.56 8.78
CA GLY A 224 10.77 -31.14 8.63
C GLY A 224 11.23 -30.48 9.94
N VAL A 225 11.73 -29.24 9.87
CA VAL A 225 12.26 -28.51 11.05
C VAL A 225 11.22 -28.33 12.15
N TYR A 226 9.94 -28.29 11.79
CA TYR A 226 8.82 -28.05 12.70
C TYR A 226 7.83 -29.21 12.79
N GLY A 227 8.13 -30.35 12.16
CA GLY A 227 7.31 -31.56 12.23
C GLY A 227 5.85 -31.37 11.81
N VAL A 228 5.56 -31.16 10.53
CA VAL A 228 4.15 -30.97 10.10
C VAL A 228 3.38 -32.29 10.17
N GLY A 229 2.24 -32.30 10.86
CA GLY A 229 1.38 -33.47 11.02
C GLY A 229 0.11 -33.42 10.18
N LEU A 230 -0.54 -32.25 10.13
CA LEU A 230 -1.81 -32.01 9.44
C LEU A 230 -1.71 -30.79 8.52
N TYR A 231 -2.37 -30.82 7.37
CA TYR A 231 -2.46 -29.69 6.45
C TYR A 231 -3.80 -29.68 5.70
N MET A 232 -4.19 -28.51 5.17
CA MET A 232 -5.34 -28.37 4.28
C MET A 232 -4.96 -28.82 2.88
N ARG A 233 -5.62 -29.87 2.36
CA ARG A 233 -5.41 -30.35 0.99
C ARG A 233 -6.28 -29.58 -0.02
N SER A 234 -7.48 -29.20 0.41
CA SER A 234 -8.42 -28.33 -0.29
C SER A 234 -9.17 -27.49 0.75
N LEU A 235 -9.98 -26.52 0.30
CA LEU A 235 -10.77 -25.65 1.18
C LEU A 235 -11.63 -26.40 2.22
N THR A 236 -12.02 -27.64 1.91
CA THR A 236 -12.93 -28.45 2.75
C THR A 236 -12.30 -29.74 3.30
N ARG A 237 -11.07 -30.10 2.90
CA ARG A 237 -10.48 -31.41 3.25
C ARG A 237 -9.11 -31.25 3.91
N LEU A 238 -8.97 -31.85 5.08
CA LEU A 238 -7.70 -32.01 5.78
C LEU A 238 -7.01 -33.31 5.35
N ALA A 239 -5.68 -33.27 5.29
CA ALA A 239 -4.85 -34.43 5.01
C ALA A 239 -3.67 -34.51 5.99
N ARG A 240 -3.13 -35.71 6.12
CA ARG A 240 -1.94 -35.96 6.95
C ARG A 240 -0.68 -35.81 6.10
N ALA A 241 0.32 -35.15 6.66
CA ALA A 241 1.62 -35.05 6.02
C ALA A 241 2.23 -36.46 5.88
N ARG A 242 2.69 -36.79 4.68
CA ARG A 242 3.32 -38.08 4.40
C ARG A 242 4.79 -38.05 4.80
N PHE A 243 5.28 -39.20 5.23
CA PHE A 243 6.69 -39.42 5.48
C PHE A 243 7.50 -39.31 4.18
N TYR A 244 8.57 -38.50 4.19
CA TYR A 244 9.40 -38.27 3.01
C TYR A 244 10.77 -38.96 3.07
N GLY A 245 11.11 -39.66 4.16
CA GLY A 245 12.43 -40.28 4.33
C GLY A 245 12.78 -41.38 3.32
N HIS A 246 11.81 -41.87 2.53
CA HIS A 246 12.04 -42.80 1.42
C HIS A 246 12.58 -42.11 0.15
N TYR A 247 12.50 -40.78 0.06
CA TYR A 247 13.06 -40.04 -1.07
C TYR A 247 14.54 -39.78 -0.84
N SER A 248 15.39 -40.17 -1.80
CA SER A 248 16.80 -39.81 -1.75
C SER A 248 16.95 -38.29 -1.75
N ARG A 249 17.94 -37.79 -1.01
CA ARG A 249 18.20 -36.35 -0.85
C ARG A 249 18.31 -35.67 -2.22
N ASP A 250 18.99 -36.32 -3.17
CA ASP A 250 19.16 -35.81 -4.53
C ASP A 250 17.85 -35.63 -5.31
N LYS A 251 16.86 -36.51 -5.11
CA LYS A 251 15.53 -36.36 -5.73
C LYS A 251 14.80 -35.15 -5.16
N LEU A 252 14.82 -34.98 -3.84
CA LEU A 252 14.21 -33.81 -3.18
C LEU A 252 14.87 -32.51 -3.65
N ILE A 253 16.20 -32.47 -3.70
CA ILE A 253 16.97 -31.31 -4.18
C ILE A 253 16.58 -30.96 -5.63
N ARG A 254 16.45 -31.97 -6.49
CA ARG A 254 16.11 -31.76 -7.90
C ARG A 254 14.73 -31.12 -8.05
N VAL A 255 13.75 -31.54 -7.23
CA VAL A 255 12.39 -30.98 -7.25
C VAL A 255 12.36 -29.56 -6.68
N PHE A 256 13.03 -29.31 -5.55
CA PHE A 256 13.11 -27.95 -4.99
C PHE A 256 13.78 -26.98 -5.95
N ARG A 257 14.88 -27.39 -6.60
CA ARG A 257 15.55 -26.56 -7.62
C ARG A 257 14.62 -26.21 -8.77
N TYR A 258 13.88 -27.20 -9.28
CA TYR A 258 12.93 -26.99 -10.36
C TYR A 258 11.86 -25.98 -9.94
N GLN A 259 11.27 -26.14 -8.75
CA GLN A 259 10.25 -25.23 -8.24
C GLN A 259 10.76 -23.81 -7.96
N HIS A 260 11.98 -23.66 -7.42
CA HIS A 260 12.57 -22.35 -7.16
C HIS A 260 12.92 -21.60 -8.44
N LEU A 261 13.46 -22.28 -9.45
CA LEU A 261 13.78 -21.66 -10.74
C LEU A 261 12.50 -21.16 -11.45
N HIS A 262 11.39 -21.88 -11.34
CA HIS A 262 10.11 -21.38 -11.83
C HIS A 262 9.55 -20.22 -11.03
N ALA A 263 9.69 -20.25 -9.71
CA ALA A 263 9.30 -19.13 -8.87
C ALA A 263 10.13 -17.87 -9.20
N LEU A 264 11.42 -18.02 -9.49
CA LEU A 264 12.29 -16.93 -9.95
C LEU A 264 11.81 -16.35 -11.29
N TYR A 265 11.51 -17.18 -12.29
CA TYR A 265 10.95 -16.70 -13.56
C TYR A 265 9.64 -15.96 -13.36
N TYR A 266 8.77 -16.47 -12.50
CA TYR A 266 7.50 -15.83 -12.18
C TYR A 266 7.73 -14.44 -11.54
N VAL A 267 8.62 -14.34 -10.55
CA VAL A 267 8.97 -13.07 -9.90
C VAL A 267 9.51 -12.07 -10.91
N ILE A 268 10.47 -12.47 -11.76
CA ILE A 268 11.05 -11.60 -12.78
C ILE A 268 9.99 -11.11 -13.76
N LEU A 269 9.13 -12.01 -14.27
CA LEU A 269 8.08 -11.65 -15.21
C LEU A 269 7.07 -10.68 -14.59
N ILE A 270 6.64 -10.89 -13.35
CA ILE A 270 5.72 -9.95 -12.67
C ILE A 270 6.36 -8.60 -12.42
N LEU A 271 7.61 -8.57 -11.96
CA LEU A 271 8.32 -7.30 -11.79
C LEU A 271 8.42 -6.55 -13.12
N SER A 272 8.70 -7.25 -14.22
CA SER A 272 8.66 -6.65 -15.56
C SER A 272 7.29 -6.10 -15.93
N PHE A 273 6.19 -6.80 -15.64
CA PHE A 273 4.83 -6.29 -15.88
C PHE A 273 4.51 -5.05 -15.04
N ILE A 274 4.94 -5.02 -13.77
CA ILE A 274 4.73 -3.85 -12.88
C ILE A 274 5.53 -2.65 -13.41
N ILE A 275 6.78 -2.85 -13.83
CA ILE A 275 7.61 -1.80 -14.44
C ILE A 275 6.97 -1.31 -15.75
N MET A 276 6.52 -2.25 -16.60
CA MET A 276 5.86 -1.93 -17.87
C MET A 276 4.62 -1.04 -17.65
N ARG A 277 3.81 -1.36 -16.64
CA ARG A 277 2.67 -0.55 -16.22
C ARG A 277 3.08 0.86 -15.79
N GLY A 278 4.26 1.02 -15.21
CA GLY A 278 4.82 2.32 -14.81
C GLY A 278 4.96 3.31 -15.98
N PHE A 279 5.22 2.84 -17.20
CA PHE A 279 5.34 3.71 -18.38
C PHE A 279 4.01 4.31 -18.85
N VAL A 280 2.87 3.80 -18.38
CA VAL A 280 1.53 4.27 -18.78
C VAL A 280 0.76 4.88 -17.59
N LYS A 281 1.50 5.35 -16.57
CA LYS A 281 0.90 5.86 -15.32
C LYS A 281 0.13 7.17 -15.46
N ASP A 282 0.46 7.99 -16.47
CA ASP A 282 -0.07 9.34 -16.63
C ASP A 282 -1.35 9.40 -17.49
N THR A 283 -1.83 8.26 -17.99
CA THR A 283 -3.09 8.18 -18.71
C THR A 283 -4.26 8.23 -17.72
N PRO A 284 -5.19 9.22 -17.81
CA PRO A 284 -6.25 9.41 -16.81
C PRO A 284 -7.14 8.18 -16.57
N SER A 285 -7.39 7.40 -17.62
CA SER A 285 -8.18 6.16 -17.54
C SER A 285 -7.45 5.00 -16.84
N LEU A 286 -6.13 5.09 -16.65
CA LEU A 286 -5.28 4.05 -16.05
C LEU A 286 -4.71 4.45 -14.67
N ILE A 287 -5.14 5.61 -14.16
CA ILE A 287 -4.86 6.03 -12.79
C ILE A 287 -5.62 5.07 -11.85
N LEU A 288 -4.86 4.28 -11.10
CA LEU A 288 -5.43 3.33 -10.15
C LEU A 288 -5.88 4.05 -8.89
N PRO A 289 -6.86 3.48 -8.16
CA PRO A 289 -7.16 3.93 -6.80
C PRO A 289 -5.89 4.01 -5.94
N ALA A 290 -5.86 4.95 -5.00
CA ALA A 290 -4.73 5.12 -4.10
C ALA A 290 -4.41 3.82 -3.35
N ALA A 291 -5.44 3.15 -2.80
CA ALA A 291 -5.31 1.84 -2.16
C ALA A 291 -4.59 0.81 -3.05
N ALA A 292 -4.97 0.73 -4.32
CA ALA A 292 -4.37 -0.20 -5.27
C ALA A 292 -2.88 0.09 -5.49
N SER A 293 -2.53 1.38 -5.61
CA SER A 293 -1.13 1.81 -5.76
C SER A 293 -0.29 1.44 -4.54
N PHE A 294 -0.80 1.64 -3.31
CA PHE A 294 -0.10 1.20 -2.10
C PHE A 294 0.12 -0.32 -2.07
N HIS A 295 -0.91 -1.12 -2.39
CA HIS A 295 -0.77 -2.58 -2.44
C HIS A 295 0.25 -3.02 -3.50
N LEU A 296 0.30 -2.38 -4.66
CA LEU A 296 1.32 -2.66 -5.68
C LEU A 296 2.73 -2.35 -5.17
N ILE A 297 2.92 -1.27 -4.41
CA ILE A 297 4.22 -0.98 -3.78
C ILE A 297 4.60 -2.11 -2.79
N PHE A 298 3.67 -2.55 -1.94
CA PHE A 298 3.94 -3.67 -1.03
C PHE A 298 4.19 -4.99 -1.76
N THR A 299 3.51 -5.23 -2.89
CA THR A 299 3.79 -6.36 -3.78
C THR A 299 5.24 -6.32 -4.27
N VAL A 300 5.71 -5.17 -4.75
CA VAL A 300 7.11 -4.99 -5.18
C VAL A 300 8.08 -5.23 -4.02
N ILE A 301 7.80 -4.68 -2.83
CA ILE A 301 8.62 -4.89 -1.63
C ILE A 301 8.76 -6.37 -1.30
N LEU A 302 7.66 -7.14 -1.32
CA LEU A 302 7.69 -8.59 -1.07
C LEU A 302 8.51 -9.35 -2.11
N LEU A 303 8.28 -9.05 -3.39
CA LEU A 303 8.99 -9.71 -4.50
C LEU A 303 10.49 -9.43 -4.46
N ILE A 304 10.89 -8.16 -4.29
CA ILE A 304 12.30 -7.76 -4.15
C ILE A 304 12.92 -8.38 -2.90
N SER A 305 12.21 -8.39 -1.77
CA SER A 305 12.69 -9.02 -0.54
C SER A 305 12.96 -10.50 -0.73
N SER A 306 12.08 -11.22 -1.43
CA SER A 306 12.32 -12.63 -1.75
C SER A 306 13.45 -12.83 -2.75
N PHE A 307 13.62 -11.93 -3.71
CA PHE A 307 14.75 -11.95 -4.64
C PHE A 307 16.08 -11.72 -3.91
N PHE A 308 16.16 -10.74 -3.01
CA PHE A 308 17.33 -10.52 -2.16
C PHE A 308 17.56 -11.66 -1.17
N TYR A 309 16.51 -12.38 -0.75
CA TYR A 309 16.70 -13.59 0.04
C TYR A 309 17.44 -14.69 -0.72
N ILE A 310 17.13 -14.87 -2.01
CA ILE A 310 17.83 -15.84 -2.86
C ILE A 310 19.34 -15.52 -2.90
N ILE A 311 19.69 -14.23 -2.97
CA ILE A 311 21.08 -13.77 -3.10
C ILE A 311 21.81 -13.74 -1.74
N PHE A 312 21.24 -13.06 -0.75
CA PHE A 312 21.89 -12.65 0.49
C PHE A 312 21.44 -13.44 1.74
N ARG A 313 20.34 -14.19 1.67
CA ARG A 313 19.84 -15.10 2.72
C ARG A 313 19.60 -14.41 4.08
N LYS A 314 20.30 -14.83 5.13
CA LYS A 314 20.20 -14.24 6.47
C LYS A 314 20.67 -12.78 6.50
N TRP A 315 21.49 -12.34 5.54
CA TRP A 315 21.93 -10.96 5.40
C TRP A 315 20.93 -10.08 4.65
N THR A 316 19.82 -10.63 4.15
CA THR A 316 18.82 -9.86 3.42
C THR A 316 18.26 -8.71 4.23
N TRP A 317 18.05 -8.87 5.53
CA TRP A 317 17.59 -7.77 6.37
C TRP A 317 18.62 -6.64 6.44
N VAL A 318 19.91 -6.97 6.55
CA VAL A 318 21.02 -5.99 6.56
C VAL A 318 21.10 -5.26 5.23
N VAL A 319 21.00 -5.99 4.11
CA VAL A 319 21.06 -5.42 2.76
C VAL A 319 19.85 -4.53 2.50
N VAL A 320 18.64 -4.96 2.86
CA VAL A 320 17.43 -4.15 2.71
C VAL A 320 17.51 -2.88 3.57
N LEU A 321 17.95 -3.00 4.83
CA LEU A 321 18.12 -1.85 5.71
C LEU A 321 19.21 -0.90 5.19
N GLY A 322 20.34 -1.45 4.77
CA GLY A 322 21.44 -0.70 4.15
C GLY A 322 20.99 0.02 2.88
N LEU A 323 20.19 -0.64 2.03
CA LEU A 323 19.61 -0.02 0.84
C LEU A 323 18.68 1.13 1.21
N VAL A 324 17.84 0.99 2.24
CA VAL A 324 16.99 2.09 2.73
C VAL A 324 17.85 3.25 3.22
N VAL A 325 18.93 3.00 3.96
CA VAL A 325 19.85 4.05 4.44
C VAL A 325 20.58 4.73 3.27
N VAL A 326 21.09 3.95 2.31
CA VAL A 326 21.74 4.45 1.09
C VAL A 326 20.74 5.30 0.30
N LEU A 327 19.57 4.76 -0.02
CA LEU A 327 18.53 5.50 -0.72
C LEU A 327 18.14 6.76 0.05
N ASN A 328 18.03 6.72 1.37
CA ASN A 328 17.74 7.91 2.18
C ASN A 328 18.88 8.93 2.19
N THR A 329 20.14 8.49 2.07
CA THR A 329 21.32 9.38 2.05
C THR A 329 21.53 10.01 0.67
N PHE A 330 21.29 9.24 -0.40
CA PHE A 330 21.43 9.69 -1.79
C PHE A 330 20.16 10.33 -2.36
N SER A 331 18.99 10.05 -1.79
CA SER A 331 17.72 10.69 -2.16
C SER A 331 17.81 12.22 -2.04
N PRO A 332 18.33 12.83 -0.96
CA PRO A 332 18.56 14.27 -0.87
C PRO A 332 19.38 14.83 -2.04
N LEU A 333 20.41 14.11 -2.52
CA LEU A 333 21.29 14.64 -3.57
C LEU A 333 20.57 14.86 -4.93
N HIS A 334 19.45 14.17 -5.17
CA HIS A 334 18.64 14.34 -6.40
C HIS A 334 17.23 14.89 -6.12
N VAL A 335 16.57 14.49 -5.04
CA VAL A 335 15.25 15.00 -4.62
C VAL A 335 15.34 16.42 -4.06
N SER A 336 16.48 16.85 -3.49
CA SER A 336 16.67 18.27 -3.12
C SER A 336 16.84 19.18 -4.35
N ARG A 337 17.02 18.63 -5.56
CA ARG A 337 16.87 19.39 -6.82
C ARG A 337 15.43 19.44 -7.33
N TYR A 338 14.52 18.68 -6.71
CA TYR A 338 13.08 18.88 -6.91
C TYR A 338 12.71 20.18 -6.21
N ASN A 339 12.92 21.27 -6.95
CA ASN A 339 12.62 22.61 -6.49
C ASN A 339 11.10 22.71 -6.35
N ASN A 340 10.59 22.52 -5.12
CA ASN A 340 9.23 22.91 -4.72
C ASN A 340 9.14 24.44 -4.68
N ASN A 341 9.54 25.07 -5.76
CA ASN A 341 9.45 26.49 -5.96
C ASN A 341 7.97 26.83 -5.98
N ALA A 342 7.54 27.67 -5.04
CA ALA A 342 6.23 28.28 -5.14
C ALA A 342 6.12 28.97 -6.50
N TYR A 343 5.10 28.57 -7.27
CA TYR A 343 4.85 29.11 -8.60
C TYR A 343 4.80 30.65 -8.55
N GLY A 344 5.45 31.31 -9.51
CA GLY A 344 5.47 32.76 -9.62
C GLY A 344 6.55 33.48 -8.79
N LEU A 345 7.37 32.76 -8.01
CA LEU A 345 8.55 33.34 -7.36
C LEU A 345 9.82 33.08 -8.20
N ASN A 346 10.70 34.08 -8.27
CA ASN A 346 11.97 33.98 -8.99
C ASN A 346 13.10 33.57 -8.04
N TYR A 347 13.49 32.30 -8.11
CA TYR A 347 14.55 31.70 -7.27
C TYR A 347 15.96 31.82 -7.86
N HIS A 348 16.12 32.49 -9.01
CA HIS A 348 17.43 32.75 -9.59
C HIS A 348 18.16 33.94 -8.96
N LEU A 349 17.46 34.72 -8.13
CA LEU A 349 18.03 35.87 -7.42
C LEU A 349 18.71 35.39 -6.13
N LYS A 350 19.96 35.81 -5.90
CA LYS A 350 20.65 35.61 -4.63
C LYS A 350 19.93 36.44 -3.56
N HIS A 351 19.02 35.82 -2.82
CA HIS A 351 18.27 36.52 -1.77
C HIS A 351 19.23 36.94 -0.64
N LYS A 352 19.26 38.24 -0.31
CA LYS A 352 19.87 38.70 0.94
C LYS A 352 19.10 38.05 2.09
N THR A 353 19.80 37.53 3.10
CA THR A 353 19.21 37.09 4.35
C THR A 353 18.46 38.28 4.97
N VAL A 354 17.14 38.23 4.89
CA VAL A 354 16.27 39.24 5.46
C VAL A 354 16.18 38.96 6.96
N ASN A 355 16.65 39.87 7.80
CA ASN A 355 16.34 39.81 9.23
C ASN A 355 14.90 40.31 9.41
N PRO A 356 13.91 39.45 9.72
CA PRO A 356 12.50 39.86 9.80
C PRO A 356 12.24 40.89 10.91
N VAL A 357 13.15 41.04 11.88
CA VAL A 357 13.05 42.04 12.96
C VAL A 357 13.62 43.39 12.52
N ALA A 358 14.66 43.40 11.68
CA ALA A 358 15.29 44.63 11.20
C ALA A 358 14.79 45.08 9.82
N HIS A 359 14.02 44.23 9.12
CA HIS A 359 13.56 44.48 7.77
C HIS A 359 12.09 44.88 7.77
N GLY A 360 11.85 46.15 7.46
CA GLY A 360 10.53 46.75 7.42
C GLY A 360 10.47 48.00 8.29
N ASN A 361 9.47 48.84 8.04
CA ASN A 361 9.18 49.99 8.88
C ASN A 361 7.86 49.69 9.59
N PHE A 362 7.93 49.08 10.77
CA PHE A 362 6.76 48.68 11.56
C PHE A 362 5.76 49.83 11.73
N LYS A 363 6.25 51.05 11.91
CA LYS A 363 5.41 52.24 12.03
C LYS A 363 4.68 52.52 10.72
N ALA A 364 5.37 52.47 9.58
CA ALA A 364 4.73 52.64 8.27
C ALA A 364 3.72 51.53 7.96
N ASP A 365 4.01 50.27 8.31
CA ASP A 365 3.09 49.15 8.08
C ASP A 365 1.87 49.20 9.00
N SER A 366 2.06 49.62 10.26
CA SER A 366 0.96 49.92 11.18
C SER A 366 0.07 51.04 10.64
N LEU A 367 0.66 52.14 10.15
CA LEU A 367 -0.09 53.26 9.56
C LEU A 367 -0.84 52.83 8.29
N LYS A 368 -0.24 52.02 7.42
CA LYS A 368 -0.92 51.42 6.26
C LYS A 368 -2.08 50.51 6.67
N THR A 369 -1.90 49.71 7.72
CA THR A 369 -2.95 48.83 8.24
C THR A 369 -4.14 49.64 8.78
N ILE A 370 -3.87 50.76 9.47
CA ILE A 370 -4.91 51.71 9.89
C ILE A 370 -5.67 52.26 8.68
N GLN A 371 -4.97 52.62 7.59
CA GLN A 371 -5.63 53.08 6.36
C GLN A 371 -6.53 51.99 5.73
N ILE A 372 -6.07 50.74 5.71
CA ILE A 372 -6.88 49.60 5.23
C ILE A 372 -8.14 49.44 6.10
N MET A 373 -7.97 49.51 7.42
CA MET A 373 -9.06 49.42 8.39
C MET A 373 -10.09 50.55 8.26
N ASN A 374 -9.64 51.78 8.05
CA ASN A 374 -10.54 52.93 7.83
C ASN A 374 -11.34 52.78 6.54
N ARG A 375 -10.72 52.29 5.46
CA ARG A 375 -11.42 52.00 4.19
C ARG A 375 -12.43 50.86 4.35
N TRP A 376 -12.06 49.82 5.09
CA TRP A 376 -12.97 48.71 5.41
C TRP A 376 -14.16 49.20 6.24
N TYR A 377 -13.91 50.02 7.27
CA TYR A 377 -14.94 50.62 8.12
C TYR A 377 -15.93 51.47 7.31
N ALA A 378 -15.42 52.37 6.48
CA ALA A 378 -16.25 53.23 5.63
C ALA A 378 -17.13 52.44 4.65
N ARG A 379 -16.63 51.30 4.14
CA ARG A 379 -17.40 50.43 3.24
C ARG A 379 -18.50 49.64 3.96
N ASN A 380 -18.28 49.28 5.22
CA ASN A 380 -19.14 48.37 5.96
C ASN A 380 -20.04 49.06 6.99
N ASN A 381 -19.92 50.38 7.15
CA ASN A 381 -20.81 51.18 7.99
C ASN A 381 -21.67 52.15 7.13
N PRO A 382 -22.71 51.65 6.45
CA PRO A 382 -23.61 52.49 5.67
C PRO A 382 -24.54 53.23 6.63
N SER A 383 -24.13 54.43 7.04
CA SER A 383 -24.98 55.56 7.44
C SER A 383 -26.35 55.24 8.03
N CYS A 384 -26.42 55.08 9.36
CA CYS A 384 -27.62 55.34 10.18
C CYS A 384 -27.31 55.44 11.68
N ASN A 385 -26.14 54.95 12.16
CA ASN A 385 -25.71 55.18 13.53
C ASN A 385 -24.17 55.18 13.63
N PRO A 386 -23.52 56.35 13.73
CA PRO A 386 -22.06 56.48 13.86
C PRO A 386 -21.47 55.71 15.05
N GLU A 387 -22.28 55.43 16.08
CA GLU A 387 -21.84 54.72 17.28
C GLU A 387 -21.80 53.20 17.09
N LYS A 388 -22.49 52.65 16.08
CA LYS A 388 -22.61 51.20 15.89
C LYS A 388 -21.53 50.69 14.93
N LYS A 389 -20.46 50.12 15.49
CA LYS A 389 -19.37 49.50 14.70
C LYS A 389 -19.87 48.30 13.87
N PRO A 390 -19.43 48.15 12.60
CA PRO A 390 -19.76 46.97 11.80
C PRO A 390 -19.07 45.73 12.37
N ARG A 391 -19.70 44.56 12.16
CA ARG A 391 -19.11 43.27 12.58
C ARG A 391 -17.89 42.96 11.71
N MET A 392 -16.74 42.77 12.35
CA MET A 392 -15.54 42.26 11.69
C MET A 392 -15.55 40.74 11.70
N ILE A 393 -15.28 40.14 10.56
CA ILE A 393 -15.22 38.68 10.43
C ILE A 393 -13.76 38.25 10.23
N VAL A 394 -13.32 37.33 11.09
CA VAL A 394 -12.03 36.65 11.00
C VAL A 394 -12.31 35.18 10.73
N VAL A 395 -11.74 34.65 9.65
CA VAL A 395 -11.89 33.26 9.27
C VAL A 395 -10.65 32.48 9.66
N CYS A 396 -10.84 31.41 10.44
CA CYS A 396 -9.79 30.48 10.84
C CYS A 396 -9.99 29.14 10.14
N THR A 397 -9.02 28.69 9.34
CA THR A 397 -9.13 27.48 8.53
C THR A 397 -8.14 26.40 8.98
N SER A 398 -8.61 25.15 9.07
CA SER A 398 -7.77 24.01 9.46
C SER A 398 -7.00 23.43 8.27
N GLY A 399 -5.87 22.79 8.55
CA GLY A 399 -5.13 22.01 7.55
C GLY A 399 -5.79 20.65 7.26
N GLY A 400 -5.47 20.06 6.11
CA GLY A 400 -5.98 18.73 5.71
C GLY A 400 -5.96 18.49 4.20
N GLY A 401 -4.93 18.98 3.52
CA GLY A 401 -4.73 18.78 2.08
C GLY A 401 -5.90 19.26 1.20
N LEU A 402 -6.05 18.64 0.03
CA LEU A 402 -7.08 19.00 -0.94
C LEU A 402 -8.52 18.87 -0.39
N LYS A 403 -8.76 17.90 0.50
CA LYS A 403 -10.07 17.72 1.14
C LYS A 403 -10.48 18.96 1.94
N MET A 404 -9.56 19.51 2.74
CA MET A 404 -9.82 20.76 3.47
C MET A 404 -9.85 21.99 2.58
N ALA A 405 -9.11 22.00 1.46
CA ALA A 405 -9.24 23.07 0.47
C ALA A 405 -10.64 23.12 -0.14
N TYR A 406 -11.14 21.96 -0.58
CA TYR A 406 -12.50 21.81 -1.11
C TYR A 406 -13.55 22.20 -0.07
N TRP A 407 -13.48 21.63 1.14
CA TRP A 407 -14.45 21.91 2.19
C TRP A 407 -14.47 23.39 2.60
N THR A 408 -13.30 24.01 2.75
CA THR A 408 -13.20 25.42 3.14
C THR A 408 -13.77 26.33 2.06
N TYR A 409 -13.44 26.07 0.79
CA TYR A 409 -13.99 26.82 -0.33
C TYR A 409 -15.52 26.67 -0.40
N TYR A 410 -16.04 25.44 -0.30
CA TYR A 410 -17.47 25.14 -0.31
C TYR A 410 -18.21 25.82 0.84
N ALA A 411 -17.78 25.58 2.07
CA ALA A 411 -18.46 26.07 3.27
C ALA A 411 -18.48 27.60 3.33
N LEU A 412 -17.35 28.26 3.05
CA LEU A 412 -17.28 29.72 3.02
C LEU A 412 -18.07 30.32 1.85
N GLY A 413 -17.97 29.74 0.66
CA GLY A 413 -18.70 30.20 -0.51
C GLY A 413 -20.21 30.05 -0.35
N TYR A 414 -20.66 28.93 0.22
CA TYR A 414 -22.08 28.68 0.50
C TYR A 414 -22.61 29.57 1.63
N ALA A 415 -21.84 29.76 2.71
CA ALA A 415 -22.23 30.69 3.76
C ALA A 415 -22.33 32.14 3.24
N ASP A 416 -21.38 32.57 2.41
CA ASP A 416 -21.41 33.89 1.80
C ASP A 416 -22.58 34.08 0.82
N SER A 417 -22.94 33.04 0.05
CA SER A 417 -24.07 33.11 -0.88
C SER A 417 -25.41 33.28 -0.14
N ILE A 418 -25.63 32.56 0.96
CA ILE A 418 -26.81 32.73 1.83
C ILE A 418 -26.84 34.15 2.43
N LEU A 419 -25.66 34.68 2.77
CA LEU A 419 -25.51 36.04 3.30
C LEU A 419 -25.49 37.12 2.23
N ASN A 420 -25.72 36.76 0.96
CA ASN A 420 -25.70 37.66 -0.21
C ASN A 420 -24.40 38.48 -0.31
N GLY A 421 -23.24 37.82 -0.17
CA GLY A 421 -21.93 38.46 -0.29
C GLY A 421 -21.45 39.23 0.95
N ARG A 422 -22.29 39.33 2.00
CA ARG A 422 -21.94 40.10 3.21
C ARG A 422 -20.80 39.48 4.01
N LEU A 423 -20.62 38.16 3.96
CA LEU A 423 -19.56 37.46 4.70
C LEU A 423 -18.19 37.89 4.17
N LEU A 424 -17.95 37.78 2.87
CA LEU A 424 -16.70 38.19 2.23
C LEU A 424 -16.50 39.71 2.27
N GLN A 425 -17.58 40.50 2.24
CA GLN A 425 -17.49 41.95 2.37
C GLN A 425 -17.02 42.42 3.76
N GLN A 426 -17.44 41.72 4.82
CA GLN A 426 -17.08 42.01 6.22
C GLN A 426 -15.83 41.26 6.69
N MET A 427 -15.31 40.33 5.89
CA MET A 427 -14.09 39.58 6.18
C MET A 427 -12.85 40.48 6.12
N GLN A 428 -12.10 40.52 7.22
CA GLN A 428 -10.89 41.33 7.31
C GLN A 428 -9.61 40.47 7.33
N LEU A 429 -9.69 39.25 7.86
CA LEU A 429 -8.55 38.36 7.98
C LEU A 429 -8.95 36.91 7.70
N ILE A 430 -8.11 36.24 6.93
CA ILE A 430 -8.10 34.79 6.77
C ILE A 430 -6.80 34.30 7.40
N ALA A 431 -6.91 33.45 8.42
CA ALA A 431 -5.79 32.78 9.06
C ALA A 431 -6.02 31.27 9.01
N GLY A 432 -4.96 30.46 8.91
CA GLY A 432 -5.12 29.02 8.91
C GLY A 432 -3.87 28.24 8.54
N ALA A 433 -4.06 26.99 8.12
CA ALA A 433 -2.97 26.12 7.69
C ALA A 433 -3.28 25.35 6.40
N SER A 434 -2.25 25.11 5.58
CA SER A 434 -2.25 24.15 4.47
C SER A 434 -3.48 24.25 3.55
N GLY A 435 -4.18 23.14 3.32
CA GLY A 435 -5.35 23.04 2.46
C GLY A 435 -6.46 24.05 2.77
N GLY A 436 -6.78 24.29 4.04
CA GLY A 436 -7.80 25.27 4.41
C GLY A 436 -7.44 26.69 3.98
N MET A 437 -6.17 27.08 4.10
CA MET A 437 -5.72 28.38 3.56
C MET A 437 -5.84 28.43 2.04
N LEU A 438 -5.50 27.34 1.35
CA LEU A 438 -5.60 27.28 -0.11
C LEU A 438 -7.06 27.45 -0.56
N GLY A 439 -8.00 26.77 0.09
CA GLY A 439 -9.44 26.91 -0.17
C GLY A 439 -9.96 28.33 0.04
N ALA A 440 -9.62 28.94 1.18
CA ALA A 440 -10.06 30.30 1.49
C ALA A 440 -9.38 31.36 0.59
N ALA A 441 -8.09 31.20 0.29
CA ALA A 441 -7.37 32.08 -0.63
C ALA A 441 -7.93 31.99 -2.06
N TYR A 442 -8.29 30.79 -2.51
CA TYR A 442 -8.93 30.57 -3.80
C TYR A 442 -10.28 31.30 -3.91
N LEU A 443 -11.14 31.15 -2.90
CA LEU A 443 -12.42 31.89 -2.84
C LEU A 443 -12.20 33.41 -2.86
N ARG A 444 -11.25 33.91 -2.06
CA ARG A 444 -10.92 35.33 -1.98
C ARG A 444 -10.42 35.87 -3.32
N GLU A 445 -9.63 35.09 -4.05
CA GLU A 445 -9.15 35.47 -5.38
C GLU A 445 -10.29 35.54 -6.40
N LEU A 446 -11.21 34.57 -6.40
CA LEU A 446 -12.40 34.64 -7.24
C LEU A 446 -13.27 35.86 -6.91
N TYR A 447 -13.44 36.18 -5.62
CA TYR A 447 -14.13 37.39 -5.21
C TYR A 447 -13.43 38.67 -5.72
N LEU A 448 -12.09 38.72 -5.68
CA LEU A 448 -11.34 39.84 -6.28
C LEU A 448 -11.58 39.94 -7.79
N GLN A 449 -11.58 38.82 -8.51
CA GLN A 449 -11.86 38.81 -9.95
C GLN A 449 -13.28 39.26 -10.26
N TYR A 450 -14.26 38.88 -9.44
CA TYR A 450 -15.64 39.34 -9.54
C TYR A 450 -15.73 40.86 -9.32
N ARG A 451 -15.09 41.39 -8.27
CA ARG A 451 -15.02 42.84 -7.99
C ARG A 451 -14.37 43.62 -9.13
N ASN A 452 -13.42 43.02 -9.83
CA ASN A 452 -12.74 43.58 -10.99
C ASN A 452 -13.48 43.32 -12.32
N LYS A 453 -14.72 42.79 -12.28
CA LYS A 453 -15.55 42.49 -13.46
C LYS A 453 -14.92 41.49 -14.44
N LYS A 454 -13.96 40.67 -14.00
CA LYS A 454 -13.33 39.63 -14.84
C LYS A 454 -14.17 38.36 -14.93
N ILE A 455 -15.01 38.12 -13.92
CA ILE A 455 -15.96 36.99 -13.87
C ILE A 455 -17.32 37.52 -13.44
N LYS A 456 -18.39 36.82 -13.83
CA LYS A 456 -19.78 37.21 -13.51
C LYS A 456 -20.27 36.69 -12.16
N ASP A 457 -19.72 35.58 -11.71
CA ASP A 457 -20.11 34.88 -10.49
C ASP A 457 -18.90 34.11 -9.95
N TYR A 458 -18.76 34.08 -8.62
CA TYR A 458 -17.70 33.37 -7.91
C TYR A 458 -18.22 32.21 -7.05
N TYR A 459 -19.54 31.96 -7.04
CA TYR A 459 -20.15 30.79 -6.41
C TYR A 459 -20.30 29.59 -7.36
N ASN A 460 -19.95 29.75 -8.63
CA ASN A 460 -20.16 28.73 -9.66
C ASN A 460 -19.47 27.39 -9.29
N THR A 461 -20.21 26.28 -9.41
CA THR A 461 -19.75 24.92 -9.09
C THR A 461 -18.54 24.47 -9.91
N ARG A 462 -18.29 25.08 -11.07
CA ARG A 462 -17.08 24.80 -11.87
C ARG A 462 -15.78 25.10 -11.12
N TYR A 463 -15.77 26.11 -10.25
CA TYR A 463 -14.58 26.44 -9.46
C TYR A 463 -14.31 25.40 -8.37
N LEU A 464 -15.38 24.83 -7.81
CA LEU A 464 -15.33 23.73 -6.85
C LEU A 464 -14.67 22.49 -7.47
N GLN A 465 -14.95 22.18 -8.74
CA GLN A 465 -14.34 21.06 -9.48
C GLN A 465 -12.87 21.30 -9.84
N ARG A 466 -12.41 22.55 -9.85
CA ARG A 466 -11.02 22.91 -10.22
C ARG A 466 -10.06 22.87 -9.03
N ILE A 467 -10.59 22.82 -7.81
CA ILE A 467 -9.77 22.79 -6.60
C ILE A 467 -9.33 21.37 -6.21
N SER A 468 -10.01 20.34 -6.73
CA SER A 468 -9.81 18.92 -6.44
C SER A 468 -9.24 18.17 -7.63
#